data_AF-A0A971LI92-F1
#
_entry.id   AF-A0A971LI92-F1
#
_cell.length_a   1.000
_cell.length_b   1.000
_cell.length_c   1.000
_cell.angle_alpha   90.00
_cell.angle_beta   90.00
_cell.angle_gamma   90.00
#
_symmetry.space_group_name_H-M   'P 1'
#
loop_
_entity.id
_entity.type
_entity.pdbx_description
1 polymer ?
#
loop_
_entity_poly.entity_id
_entity_poly.type
_entity_poly.pdbx_seq_one_letter_code
_entity_poly.pdbx_strand_id
1 'polypeptide(L)'
;MRKVSRLWARITILLAGAGIALLCVGFFTPAPPRTVGYLAGACILTALGIKYFGLRCSYCGWGGMIPRWSRPETIHCPKCGKIPEYDR
;
A
#
# COMPACT_ATOMS: atom_id res chain seq x y z
N MET A 1 0.28 -21.83 7.03
CA MET A 1 0.57 -20.42 7.36
C MET A 1 0.20 -19.55 6.15
N ARG A 2 -0.52 -18.43 6.33
CA ARG A 2 -0.93 -17.58 5.20
C ARG A 2 0.25 -16.70 4.79
N LYS A 3 0.77 -16.84 3.58
CA LYS A 3 1.85 -15.99 3.05
C LYS A 3 1.27 -14.63 2.65
N VAL A 4 2.05 -13.56 2.84
CA VAL A 4 1.66 -12.22 2.40
C VAL A 4 1.91 -12.11 0.90
N SER A 5 0.93 -11.71 0.11
CA SER A 5 1.12 -11.69 -1.35
C SER A 5 1.90 -10.47 -1.81
N ARG A 6 2.96 -10.69 -2.60
CA ARG A 6 3.76 -9.62 -3.24
C ARG A 6 2.98 -8.88 -4.29
N LEU A 7 2.05 -9.54 -4.98
CA LEU A 7 1.17 -8.88 -5.95
C LEU A 7 0.44 -7.71 -5.28
N TRP A 8 -0.19 -7.98 -4.13
CA TRP A 8 -0.90 -6.97 -3.36
C TRP A 8 0.04 -5.90 -2.79
N ALA A 9 1.26 -6.26 -2.40
CA ALA A 9 2.27 -5.28 -1.99
C ALA A 9 2.63 -4.31 -3.13
N ARG A 10 2.87 -4.83 -4.34
CA ARG A 10 3.17 -4.04 -5.54
C ARG A 10 1.99 -3.17 -5.95
N ILE A 11 0.78 -3.72 -5.99
CA ILE A 11 -0.45 -2.98 -6.28
C ILE A 11 -0.63 -1.82 -5.30
N THR A 12 -0.38 -2.04 -4.00
CA THR A 12 -0.46 -0.99 -2.99
C THR A 12 0.54 0.13 -3.25
N ILE A 13 1.80 -0.20 -3.59
CA ILE A 13 2.84 0.79 -3.91
C ILE A 13 2.46 1.59 -5.15
N LEU A 14 1.98 0.93 -6.21
CA LEU A 14 1.57 1.58 -7.45
C LEU A 14 0.37 2.52 -7.22
N LEU A 15 -0.65 2.06 -6.48
CA LEU A 15 -1.82 2.87 -6.16
C LEU A 15 -1.47 4.08 -5.30
N ALA A 16 -0.62 3.89 -4.29
CA ALA A 16 -0.16 5.00 -3.45
C ALA A 16 0.64 6.02 -4.28
N GLY A 17 1.57 5.55 -5.13
CA GLY A 17 2.35 6.42 -6.03
C GLY A 17 1.46 7.16 -7.03
N ALA A 18 0.52 6.46 -7.65
CA ALA A 18 -0.43 7.07 -8.60
C ALA A 18 -1.33 8.12 -7.93
N GLY A 19 -1.84 7.83 -6.72
CA GLY A 19 -2.64 8.78 -5.95
C GLY A 19 -1.86 10.06 -5.61
N ILE A 20 -0.60 9.93 -5.18
CA ILE A 20 0.29 11.07 -4.90
C ILE A 20 0.57 11.86 -6.18
N ALA A 21 0.88 11.17 -7.29
CA ALA A 21 1.12 11.83 -8.57
C ALA A 21 -0.11 12.63 -9.04
N LEU A 22 -1.32 12.07 -8.91
CA LEU A 22 -2.57 12.76 -9.22
C LEU A 22 -2.81 13.98 -8.31
N LEU A 23 -2.47 13.89 -7.02
CA LEU A 23 -2.52 15.06 -6.13
C LEU A 23 -1.56 16.15 -6.58
N CYS A 24 -0.32 15.80 -6.96
CA CYS A 24 0.65 16.76 -7.48
C CYS A 24 0.13 17.42 -8.76
N VAL A 25 -0.36 16.65 -9.72
CA VAL A 25 -0.94 17.18 -10.97
C VAL A 25 -2.10 18.12 -10.69
N GLY A 26 -3.01 17.73 -9.79
CA GLY A 26 -4.16 18.56 -9.39
C GLY A 26 -3.75 19.85 -8.69
N PHE A 27 -2.63 19.85 -7.96
CA PHE A 27 -2.11 21.05 -7.29
C PHE A 27 -1.44 22.02 -8.27
N PHE A 28 -0.71 21.51 -9.26
CA PHE A 28 -0.01 22.33 -10.25
C PHE A 28 -0.88 22.81 -11.42
N THR A 29 -2.13 22.31 -11.54
CA THR A 29 -3.08 22.80 -12.54
C THR A 29 -3.96 23.92 -11.95
N PRO A 30 -4.12 25.06 -12.63
CA PRO A 30 -4.87 26.21 -12.10
C PRO A 30 -6.39 25.99 -12.05
N ALA A 31 -6.91 25.03 -12.82
CA ALA A 31 -8.31 24.61 -12.80
C ALA A 31 -8.39 23.07 -12.85
N PRO A 32 -8.04 22.38 -11.75
CA PRO A 32 -8.06 20.93 -11.75
C PRO A 32 -9.52 20.46 -11.82
N PRO A 33 -9.87 19.56 -12.74
CA PRO A 33 -11.21 19.01 -12.75
C PRO A 33 -11.44 18.25 -11.44
N ARG A 34 -12.61 18.45 -10.80
CA ARG A 34 -12.96 17.82 -9.50
C ARG A 34 -12.75 16.31 -9.51
N THR A 35 -12.85 15.68 -10.68
CA THR A 35 -12.58 14.27 -10.92
C THR A 35 -11.16 13.84 -10.52
N VAL A 36 -10.14 14.69 -10.67
CA VAL A 36 -8.75 14.39 -10.28
C VAL A 36 -8.63 14.24 -8.76
N GLY A 37 -9.30 15.11 -7.99
CA GLY A 37 -9.36 15.00 -6.53
C GLY A 37 -10.05 13.71 -6.07
N TYR A 38 -11.18 13.36 -6.69
CA TYR A 38 -11.88 12.11 -6.39
C TYR A 38 -11.07 10.86 -6.75
N LEU A 39 -10.40 10.85 -7.91
CA LEU A 39 -9.52 9.76 -8.35
C LEU A 39 -8.32 9.61 -7.42
N ALA A 40 -7.66 10.70 -7.07
CA ALA A 40 -6.55 10.69 -6.14
C ALA A 40 -6.95 10.13 -4.76
N GLY A 41 -8.09 10.61 -4.23
CA GLY A 41 -8.66 10.12 -2.99
C GLY A 41 -9.00 8.63 -3.05
N ALA A 42 -9.63 8.18 -4.14
CA ALA A 42 -9.94 6.77 -4.35
C ALA A 42 -8.67 5.90 -4.38
N CYS A 43 -7.63 6.29 -5.11
CA CYS A 43 -6.36 5.56 -5.17
C CYS A 43 -5.71 5.42 -3.79
N ILE A 44 -5.68 6.49 -2.98
CA ILE A 44 -5.10 6.48 -1.63
C ILE A 44 -5.94 5.62 -0.69
N LEU A 45 -7.27 5.75 -0.72
CA LEU A 45 -8.18 4.95 0.11
C LEU A 45 -8.10 3.47 -0.25
N THR A 46 -8.03 3.12 -1.53
CA THR A 46 -7.84 1.73 -1.97
C THR A 46 -6.48 1.20 -1.53
N ALA A 47 -5.40 1.98 -1.65
CA ALA A 47 -4.08 1.58 -1.16
C ALA A 47 -4.08 1.33 0.36
N LEU A 48 -4.74 2.21 1.14
CA LEU A 48 -4.92 2.02 2.58
C LEU A 48 -5.74 0.76 2.88
N GLY A 49 -6.85 0.55 2.17
CA GLY A 49 -7.66 -0.66 2.28
C GLY A 49 -6.82 -1.92 2.08
N ILE A 50 -6.03 -1.98 1.01
CA ILE A 50 -5.15 -3.13 0.76
C ILE A 50 -4.09 -3.26 1.85
N LYS A 51 -3.53 -2.15 2.35
CA LYS A 51 -2.55 -2.15 3.44
C LYS A 51 -3.11 -2.74 4.75
N TYR A 52 -4.36 -2.43 5.09
CA TYR A 52 -4.97 -2.90 6.35
C TYR A 52 -5.65 -4.27 6.24
N PHE A 53 -6.16 -4.61 5.05
CA PHE A 53 -6.91 -5.86 4.83
C PHE A 53 -6.08 -6.94 4.12
N GLY A 54 -5.30 -6.58 3.10
CA GLY A 54 -4.50 -7.52 2.30
C GLY A 54 -3.11 -7.79 2.88
N LEU A 55 -2.43 -6.76 3.39
CA LEU A 55 -1.09 -6.84 3.96
C LEU A 55 -1.13 -7.06 5.48
N ARG A 56 -1.89 -8.06 5.91
CA ARG A 56 -1.93 -8.46 7.33
C ARG A 56 -0.75 -9.36 7.67
N CYS A 57 -0.16 -9.12 8.84
CA CYS A 57 0.90 -9.98 9.34
C CYS A 57 0.38 -11.41 9.54
N SER A 58 1.10 -12.40 9.01
CA SER A 58 0.77 -13.82 9.12
C SER A 58 0.78 -14.36 10.55
N TYR A 59 1.50 -13.70 11.46
CA TYR A 59 1.65 -14.13 12.86
C TYR A 59 0.66 -13.48 13.81
N CYS A 60 0.48 -12.15 13.72
CA CYS A 60 -0.34 -11.40 14.68
C CYS A 60 -1.62 -10.81 14.08
N GLY A 61 -1.85 -10.98 12.77
CA GLY A 61 -3.03 -10.45 12.08
C GLY A 61 -3.06 -8.92 11.93
N TRP A 62 -2.03 -8.21 12.38
CA TRP A 62 -1.99 -6.75 12.33
C TRP A 62 -1.98 -6.24 10.89
N GLY A 63 -2.94 -5.38 10.56
CA GLY A 63 -2.98 -4.61 9.32
C GLY A 63 -2.15 -3.34 9.47
N GLY A 64 -1.36 -3.00 8.47
CA GLY A 64 -0.38 -1.91 8.57
C GLY A 64 1.05 -2.31 8.25
N MET A 65 1.25 -3.53 7.74
CA MET A 65 2.55 -3.98 7.29
C MET A 65 3.05 -3.10 6.13
N ILE A 66 4.36 -2.85 6.07
CA ILE A 66 4.96 -2.00 5.05
C ILE A 66 5.04 -2.80 3.74
N PRO A 67 4.31 -2.39 2.66
CA PRO A 67 4.39 -3.07 1.37
C PRO A 67 5.79 -2.89 0.76
N ARG A 68 6.33 -3.95 0.15
CA ARG A 68 7.67 -3.95 -0.46
C ARG A 68 7.66 -4.57 -1.86
N TRP A 69 8.54 -4.06 -2.73
CA TRP A 69 8.58 -4.43 -4.15
C TRP A 69 9.40 -5.70 -4.46
N SER A 70 10.61 -5.84 -3.90
CA SER A 70 11.55 -6.90 -4.33
C SER A 70 12.49 -7.51 -3.30
N ARG A 71 12.80 -6.86 -2.16
CA ARG A 71 13.89 -7.35 -1.29
C ARG A 71 13.41 -8.20 -0.09
N PRO A 72 13.98 -9.40 0.10
CA PRO A 72 13.85 -10.18 1.34
C PRO A 72 14.85 -9.63 2.37
N GLU A 73 14.69 -8.39 2.79
CA GLU A 73 15.31 -7.98 4.05
C GLU A 73 14.27 -8.18 5.16
N THR A 74 14.75 -8.59 6.32
CA THR A 74 14.00 -8.95 7.51
C THR A 74 13.31 -7.73 8.12
N ILE A 75 12.29 -7.16 7.44
CA ILE A 75 11.44 -6.15 8.07
C ILE A 75 10.58 -6.87 9.10
N HIS A 76 10.82 -6.51 10.35
CA HIS A 76 10.09 -7.04 11.48
C HIS A 76 8.70 -6.39 11.49
N CYS A 77 7.67 -7.17 11.79
CA CYS A 77 6.37 -6.58 12.07
C CYS A 77 6.52 -5.65 13.29
N PRO A 78 6.11 -4.37 13.22
CA PRO A 78 6.31 -3.43 14.33
C PRO A 78 5.48 -3.80 15.57
N LYS A 79 4.46 -4.67 15.41
CA LYS A 79 3.64 -5.16 16.53
C LYS A 79 4.22 -6.42 17.18
N CYS A 80 4.63 -7.41 16.40
CA CYS A 80 5.03 -8.72 16.95
C CYS A 80 6.52 -9.07 16.79
N GLY A 81 7.31 -8.21 16.13
CA GLY A 81 8.74 -8.43 15.88
C GLY A 81 9.05 -9.57 14.89
N LYS A 82 8.09 -10.43 14.54
CA LYS A 82 8.34 -11.56 13.63
C LYS A 82 8.51 -11.08 12.19
N ILE A 83 9.30 -11.82 11.41
CA ILE A 83 9.54 -11.55 9.99
C ILE A 83 8.48 -12.32 9.18
N PRO A 84 7.51 -11.62 8.57
CA PRO A 84 6.46 -12.24 7.77
C PRO A 84 7.00 -12.76 6.43
N GLU A 85 6.63 -13.98 6.06
CA GLU A 85 7.01 -14.57 4.79
C GLU A 85 6.10 -14.07 3.66
N TYR A 86 6.71 -13.53 2.61
CA TYR A 86 6.01 -13.12 1.38
C TYR A 86 5.90 -14.30 0.40
N ASP A 87 4.85 -14.33 -0.45
CA ASP A 87 4.78 -15.26 -1.59
C ASP A 87 5.98 -15.05 -2.53
N ARG A 88 6.35 -16.09 -3.28
CA ARG A 88 7.57 -16.06 -4.10
C ARG A 88 7.35 -15.34 -5.41
#